data_AF-A0A392TL59-F1
#
_entry.id   AF-A0A392TL59-F1
#
_cell.length_a   1.000
_cell.length_b   1.000
_cell.length_c   1.000
_cell.angle_alpha   90.00
_cell.angle_beta   90.00
_cell.angle_gamma   90.00
#
_symmetry.space_group_name_H-M   'P 1'
#
loop_
_entity.id
_entity.type
_entity.pdbx_description
1 polymer ?
#
loop_
_entity_poly.entity_id
_entity_poly.type
_entity_poly.pdbx_seq_one_letter_code
_entity_poly.pdbx_strand_id
1 'polypeptide(L)' 'MEDYKSFKFIMQIVPQREGSVVHWIVEYEKLNNNVPNPHSLFHLSVEVLKYVDAHLAPEDKK' A
#
# COMPACT_ATOMS: atom_id res chain seq x y z
N MET A 1 -2.43 15.31 -6.59
CA MET A 1 -3.52 15.23 -5.57
C MET A 1 -4.72 16.07 -5.98
N GLU A 2 -4.53 17.06 -6.85
CA GLU A 2 -5.61 17.92 -7.38
C GLU A 2 -6.61 17.16 -8.27
N ASP A 3 -6.24 15.97 -8.74
CA ASP A 3 -7.06 15.11 -9.60
C ASP A 3 -8.05 14.19 -8.85
N TYR A 4 -7.98 14.14 -7.52
CA TYR A 4 -8.84 13.25 -6.72
C TYR A 4 -9.65 14.08 -5.72
N LYS A 5 -10.98 13.94 -5.77
CA LYS A 5 -11.91 14.62 -4.86
C LYS A 5 -11.82 14.05 -3.44
N SER A 6 -11.56 12.75 -3.36
CA SER A 6 -11.32 12.06 -2.11
C SER A 6 -10.37 10.91 -2.36
N PHE A 7 -9.40 10.74 -1.47
CA PHE A 7 -8.47 9.64 -1.51
C PHE A 7 -8.32 9.10 -0.10
N LYS A 8 -8.64 7.82 0.07
CA LYS A 8 -8.58 7.13 1.34
C LYS A 8 -7.77 5.86 1.16
N PHE A 9 -6.79 5.73 2.03
CA PHE A 9 -5.87 4.63 2.03
C PHE A 9 -5.99 3.89 3.35
N ILE A 10 -6.37 2.62 3.28
CA ILE A 10 -6.53 1.78 4.45
C ILE A 10 -5.57 0.62 4.30
N MET A 11 -4.65 0.51 5.26
CA MET A 11 -3.75 -0.61 5.40
C MET A 11 -4.18 -1.41 6.62
N GLN A 12 -4.49 -2.70 6.44
CA GLN A 12 -4.79 -3.60 7.53
C GLN A 12 -3.78 -4.73 7.53
N ILE A 13 -3.02 -4.85 8.62
CA ILE A 13 -2.04 -5.92 8.80
C ILE A 13 -2.71 -6.99 9.66
N VAL A 14 -2.89 -8.18 9.09
CA VAL A 14 -3.46 -9.34 9.78
C VAL A 14 -2.33 -10.33 10.05
N PRO A 15 -1.88 -10.49 11.30
CA PRO A 15 -0.86 -11.47 11.64
C PRO A 15 -1.41 -12.90 11.43
N GLN A 16 -0.62 -13.76 10.79
CA GLN A 16 -0.95 -15.18 10.58
C GLN A 16 0.09 -16.07 11.27
N ARG A 17 -0.15 -17.39 11.27
CA ARG A 17 0.76 -18.36 11.90
C ARG A 17 2.18 -18.31 11.31
N GLU A 18 2.29 -18.09 10.01
CA GLU A 18 3.55 -17.78 9.32
C GLU A 18 3.41 -16.41 8.65
N GLY A 19 4.18 -15.44 9.14
CA GLY A 19 4.22 -14.08 8.60
C GLY A 19 2.98 -13.23 8.92
N SER A 20 2.75 -12.21 8.08
CA SER A 20 1.61 -11.31 8.18
C SER A 20 1.06 -11.04 6.79
N VAL A 21 -0.26 -11.00 6.66
CA VAL A 21 -0.92 -10.58 5.41
C VAL A 21 -1.34 -9.14 5.53
N VAL A 22 -0.96 -8.33 4.55
CA VAL A 22 -1.36 -6.92 4.48
C VAL A 22 -2.47 -6.76 3.46
N HIS A 23 -3.64 -6.35 3.92
CA HIS A 23 -4.74 -5.92 3.08
C HIS A 23 -4.62 -4.42 2.81
N TRP A 24 -4.58 -4.08 1.53
CA TRP A 24 -4.52 -2.71 1.04
C TRP A 24 -5.84 -2.37 0.38
N ILE A 25 -6.57 -1.42 0.95
CA ILE A 25 -7.83 -0.93 0.41
C ILE A 25 -7.61 0.53 0.05
N VAL A 26 -7.77 0.84 -1.24
CA VAL A 26 -7.67 2.20 -1.76
C VAL A 26 -9.04 2.61 -2.25
N GLU A 27 -9.69 3.50 -1.53
CA GLU A 27 -10.96 4.10 -1.92
C GLU A 27 -10.67 5.50 -2.48
N TYR A 28 -11.02 5.76 -3.73
CA TYR A 28 -10.74 7.04 -4.35
C TYR A 28 -11.91 7.51 -5.21
N GLU A 29 -12.18 8.81 -5.17
CA GLU A 29 -13.14 9.49 -6.03
C GLU A 29 -12.34 10.37 -7.00
N LYS A 30 -12.40 10.04 -8.29
CA LYS A 30 -11.77 10.85 -9.34
C LYS A 30 -12.51 12.17 -9.49
N LEU A 31 -11.78 13.27 -9.64
CA LEU A 31 -12.39 14.59 -9.90
C LEU A 31 -12.96 14.68 -11.33
N ASN A 32 -12.38 13.92 -12.27
CA ASN A 32 -12.83 13.80 -13.66
C ASN A 32 -12.53 12.39 -14.21
N ASN A 33 -13.26 11.92 -15.23
CA ASN A 33 -13.05 10.58 -15.81
C ASN A 33 -11.68 10.42 -16.50
N ASN A 34 -11.00 11.54 -16.80
CA ASN A 34 -9.70 11.57 -17.48
C ASN A 34 -8.51 11.30 -16.55
N VAL A 35 -8.76 11.10 -15.25
CA VAL A 35 -7.70 10.82 -14.28
C VAL A 35 -7.24 9.37 -14.44
N PRO A 36 -5.95 9.13 -14.71
CA PRO A 36 -5.43 7.78 -14.92
C PRO A 36 -5.71 6.92 -13.68
N ASN A 37 -6.04 5.65 -13.90
CA ASN A 37 -6.31 4.74 -12.79
C ASN A 37 -5.13 4.76 -11.81
N PRO A 38 -5.38 4.80 -10.49
CA PRO A 38 -4.34 4.81 -9.45
C PRO A 38 -3.61 3.46 -9.31
N HIS A 39 -3.59 2.63 -10.36
CA HIS A 39 -2.87 1.37 -10.38
C HIS A 39 -1.37 1.56 -10.10
N SER A 40 -0.80 2.70 -10.53
CA SER A 40 0.56 3.10 -10.17
C SER A 40 0.78 3.32 -8.67
N LEU A 41 -0.24 3.79 -7.93
CA LEU A 41 -0.16 3.93 -6.47
C LEU A 41 -0.15 2.57 -5.77
N PHE A 42 -0.87 1.59 -6.35
CA PHE A 42 -0.85 0.22 -5.86
C PHE A 42 0.55 -0.41 -6.03
N HIS A 43 1.18 -0.17 -7.18
CA HIS A 43 2.54 -0.66 -7.44
C HIS A 43 3.56 -0.07 -6.46
N LEU A 44 3.52 1.24 -6.23
CA LEU A 44 4.39 1.93 -5.30
C LEU A 44 4.22 1.41 -3.86
N SER A 45 2.98 1.09 -3.45
CA SER A 45 2.69 0.51 -2.14
C SER A 45 3.32 -0.87 -1.96
N VAL A 46 3.29 -1.71 -3.01
CA VAL A 46 3.94 -3.02 -3.01
C VAL A 46 5.46 -2.89 -2.94
N GLU A 47 6.06 -1.94 -3.67
CA GLU A 47 7.51 -1.71 -3.60
C GLU A 47 7.97 -1.23 -2.22
N VAL A 48 7.23 -0.30 -1.61
CA VAL A 48 7.51 0.15 -0.24
C VAL A 48 7.40 -1.01 0.74
N LEU A 49 6.39 -1.87 0.60
CA LEU A 49 6.25 -3.02 1.49
C LEU A 49 7.38 -4.04 1.32
N LYS A 50 7.84 -4.29 0.10
CA LYS A 50 9.02 -5.15 -0.15
C LYS A 50 10.29 -4.57 0.45
N TYR A 51 10.48 -3.25 0.34
CA TYR A 51 11.61 -2.57 0.97
C TYR A 51 11.55 -2.71 2.50
N VAL A 52 10.37 -2.49 3.08
CA VAL A 52 10.12 -2.61 4.51
C VAL A 52 10.29 -4.04 5.00
N ASP A 53 9.79 -5.05 4.29
CA ASP A 53 10.00 -6.48 4.58
C ASP A 53 11.49 -6.86 4.54
N ALA A 54 12.21 -6.39 3.52
CA ALA A 54 13.65 -6.60 3.40
C ALA A 54 14.48 -5.91 4.48
N HIS A 55 14.00 -4.81 5.08
CA HIS A 55 14.67 -4.09 6.16
C HIS A 55 14.17 -4.44 7.58
N LEU A 56 12.98 -5.05 7.71
CA LEU A 56 12.43 -5.54 8.98
C LEU A 56 12.78 -7.01 9.23
N ALA A 57 13.29 -7.74 8.22
CA ALA A 57 13.97 -9.00 8.45
C ALA A 57 15.04 -8.75 9.53
N PRO A 58 14.96 -9.43 10.69
CA PRO A 58 15.74 -9.07 11.85
C PRO A 58 17.22 -9.07 11.47
N GLU A 59 17.90 -7.94 11.70
CA GLU A 59 19.34 -7.98 11.93
C GLU A 59 19.55 -9.04 13.02
N ASP A 60 20.16 -10.14 12.61
CA ASP A 60 20.64 -11.20 13.48
C ASP A 60 21.37 -10.52 14.64
N LYS A 61 20.71 -10.45 15.80
CA LYS A 61 21.32 -9.99 17.03
C LYS A 61 22.36 -11.03 17.41
N LYS A 62 23.57 -10.85 16.90
CA LYS A 62 24.77 -11.55 17.37
C LYS A 62 25.49 -10.70 18.41
#